data_AF-A0A382KNC6-F1
#
_entry.id   AF-A0A382KNC6-F1
#
_cell.length_a   1.000
_cell.length_b   1.000
_cell.length_c   1.000
_cell.angle_alpha   90.00
_cell.angle_beta   90.00
_cell.angle_gamma   90.00
#
_symmetry.space_group_name_H-M   'P 1'
#
loop_
_entity.id
_entity.type
_entity.pdbx_description
1 polymer ?
#
loop_
_entity_poly.entity_id
_entity_poly.type
_entity_poly.pdbx_seq_one_letter_code
_entity_poly.pdbx_strand_id
1 'polypeptide(L)'
;MRYKKTQEGMFIALFALATVVIITILVSYMSNWVNDMVATQTQVFFGKQAYWNAHSGMEIATSKRIASLDGIPNADVSFTTGTISIDPIAIFDEPNTYLGGNKVTSITSTGSDLRGRSRAMKLTVDEPSSGNFARYFDGTGDYITISDHNELDIGTSDFTLSIWLYPHEDTDDDSDGFVDDDVEMEVINKKNGIGNPGYGMRIKNSAVWVEHMKSGGVHTGSNSSGPTSIKVNQWTNVVAVFDQNTNNRVTIYVNGVSENPISITQGDVTNAVDLGIGRRLATSDNDFHGLVDAPVIWDTQLTEDEIQTIFTQGPAFNISSIQSGSIKGNWKFDDSDNTLTDEEGNSNGTNTSTIQTGI
;
A
#
# COMPACT_ATOMS: atom_id res chain seq x y z
N MET A 1 15.24 79.15 -65.40
CA MET A 1 15.47 77.71 -65.14
C MET A 1 15.70 77.33 -63.67
N ARG A 2 15.54 78.23 -62.67
CA ARG A 2 15.84 77.94 -61.26
C ARG A 2 14.70 77.33 -60.42
N TYR A 3 13.45 77.33 -60.89
CA TYR A 3 12.28 76.86 -60.12
C TYR A 3 11.96 75.35 -60.26
N LYS A 4 12.55 74.66 -61.25
CA LYS A 4 12.31 73.21 -61.44
C LYS A 4 13.06 72.33 -60.42
N LYS A 5 14.27 72.72 -60.02
CA LYS A 5 15.09 71.98 -59.03
C LYS A 5 14.49 71.96 -57.62
N THR A 6 13.78 73.02 -57.22
CA THR A 6 13.11 73.11 -55.91
C THR A 6 11.86 72.23 -55.84
N GLN A 7 11.13 72.08 -56.95
CA GLN A 7 9.99 71.16 -57.05
C GLN A 7 10.44 69.71 -57.01
N GLU A 8 11.53 69.35 -57.70
CA GLU A 8 12.15 68.01 -57.66
C GLU A 8 12.58 67.61 -56.23
N GLY A 9 13.22 68.52 -55.48
CA GLY A 9 13.60 68.27 -54.08
C GLY A 9 12.40 68.04 -53.14
N MET A 10 11.27 68.69 -53.40
CA MET A 10 10.05 68.52 -52.61
C MET A 10 9.38 67.16 -52.86
N PHE A 11 9.37 66.68 -54.10
CA PHE A 11 8.87 65.33 -54.42
C PHE A 11 9.76 64.23 -53.81
N ILE A 12 11.08 64.42 -53.84
CA ILE A 12 12.03 63.50 -53.19
C ILE A 12 11.82 63.48 -51.67
N ALA A 13 11.61 64.63 -51.03
CA ALA A 13 11.36 64.72 -49.59
C ALA A 13 10.03 64.08 -49.19
N LEU A 14 8.95 64.29 -49.97
CA LEU A 14 7.65 63.63 -49.76
C LEU A 14 7.74 62.12 -49.92
N PHE A 15 8.46 61.65 -50.94
CA PHE A 15 8.69 60.22 -51.15
C PHE A 15 9.50 59.60 -50.01
N ALA A 16 10.57 60.28 -49.56
CA ALA A 16 11.36 59.84 -48.42
C ALA A 16 10.53 59.75 -47.12
N LEU A 17 9.69 60.76 -46.85
CA LEU A 17 8.79 60.76 -45.69
C LEU A 17 7.78 59.61 -45.76
N ALA A 18 7.13 59.41 -46.91
CA ALA A 18 6.20 58.30 -47.12
C ALA A 18 6.89 56.94 -46.89
N THR A 19 8.14 56.80 -47.36
CA THR A 19 8.92 55.57 -47.19
C THR A 19 9.24 55.31 -45.71
N VAL A 20 9.63 56.33 -44.95
CA VAL A 20 9.89 56.19 -43.50
C VAL A 20 8.61 55.84 -42.73
N VAL A 21 7.47 56.44 -43.09
CA VAL A 21 6.17 56.12 -42.48
C VAL A 21 5.76 54.67 -42.78
N ILE A 22 5.93 54.20 -44.02
CA ILE A 22 5.63 52.81 -44.38
C ILE A 22 6.55 51.83 -43.63
N ILE A 23 7.85 52.13 -43.55
CA ILE A 23 8.82 51.31 -42.81
C ILE A 23 8.48 51.27 -41.31
N THR A 24 8.12 52.39 -40.71
CA THR A 24 7.76 52.44 -39.28
C THR A 24 6.47 51.68 -38.97
N ILE A 25 5.47 51.72 -39.85
CA ILE A 25 4.27 50.89 -39.73
C ILE A 25 4.62 49.40 -39.87
N LEU A 26 5.45 49.03 -40.85
CA LEU A 26 5.90 47.65 -41.04
C LEU A 26 6.70 47.13 -39.84
N VAL A 27 7.62 47.92 -39.30
CA VAL A 27 8.41 47.55 -38.11
C VAL A 27 7.49 47.41 -36.89
N SER A 28 6.50 48.29 -36.72
CA SER A 28 5.53 48.19 -35.63
C SER A 28 4.67 46.94 -35.76
N TYR A 29 4.20 46.62 -36.97
CA TYR A 29 3.44 45.40 -37.24
C TYR A 29 4.27 44.13 -36.98
N MET A 30 5.52 44.10 -37.47
CA MET A 30 6.45 42.98 -37.26
C MET A 30 6.82 42.83 -35.77
N SER A 31 7.01 43.94 -35.05
CA SER A 31 7.26 43.92 -33.60
C SER A 31 6.10 43.31 -32.83
N ASN A 32 4.86 43.69 -33.17
CA ASN A 32 3.67 43.10 -32.56
C ASN A 32 3.55 41.61 -32.86
N TRP A 33 3.83 41.20 -34.10
CA TRP A 33 3.81 39.80 -34.49
C TRP A 33 4.87 38.96 -33.79
N VAL A 34 6.10 39.48 -33.66
CA VAL A 34 7.17 38.84 -32.89
C VAL A 34 6.79 38.71 -31.41
N ASN A 35 6.22 39.75 -30.81
CA ASN A 35 5.76 39.71 -29.42
C ASN A 35 4.65 38.66 -29.21
N ASP A 36 3.74 38.51 -30.18
CA ASP A 36 2.67 37.53 -30.12
C ASP A 36 3.15 36.10 -30.34
N MET A 37 4.13 35.93 -31.24
CA MET A 37 4.80 34.64 -31.46
C MET A 37 5.60 34.22 -30.23
N VAL A 38 6.33 35.15 -29.60
CA VAL A 38 7.06 34.90 -28.34
C VAL A 38 6.06 34.52 -27.24
N ALA A 39 4.95 35.25 -27.09
CA ALA A 39 3.90 34.94 -26.10
C ALA A 39 3.27 33.55 -26.32
N THR A 40 3.03 33.17 -27.58
CA THR A 40 2.48 31.86 -27.95
C THR A 40 3.48 30.73 -27.67
N GLN A 41 4.76 30.93 -28.02
CA GLN A 41 5.82 29.97 -27.71
C GLN A 41 5.99 29.79 -26.20
N THR A 42 5.92 30.88 -25.41
CA THR A 42 5.95 30.78 -23.95
C THR A 42 4.73 30.02 -23.42
N GLN A 43 3.54 30.24 -23.98
CA GLN A 43 2.33 29.51 -23.58
C GLN A 43 2.47 27.99 -23.80
N VAL A 44 3.06 27.56 -24.93
CA VAL A 44 3.33 26.14 -25.19
C VAL A 44 4.39 25.58 -24.24
N PHE A 45 5.44 26.35 -23.94
CA PHE A 45 6.47 25.96 -22.99
C PHE A 45 5.92 25.81 -21.57
N PHE A 46 5.07 26.73 -21.11
CA PHE A 46 4.45 26.67 -19.78
C PHE A 46 3.38 25.60 -19.67
N GLY A 47 2.59 25.36 -20.73
CA GLY A 47 1.66 24.22 -20.77
C GLY A 47 2.41 22.90 -20.65
N LYS A 48 3.57 22.78 -21.31
CA LYS A 48 4.47 21.62 -21.16
C LYS A 48 5.12 21.57 -19.79
N GLN A 49 5.58 22.69 -19.21
CA GLN A 49 6.18 22.71 -17.87
C GLN A 49 5.16 22.36 -16.78
N ALA A 50 3.93 22.86 -16.86
CA ALA A 50 2.85 22.50 -15.95
C ALA A 50 2.47 21.03 -16.11
N TYR A 51 2.41 20.53 -17.35
CA TYR A 51 2.21 19.11 -17.64
C TYR A 51 3.35 18.24 -17.07
N TRP A 52 4.60 18.64 -17.24
CA TRP A 52 5.76 17.97 -16.65
C TRP A 52 5.73 18.05 -15.13
N ASN A 53 5.45 19.20 -14.53
CA ASN A 53 5.30 19.30 -13.08
C ASN A 53 4.13 18.47 -12.54
N ALA A 54 3.06 18.28 -13.31
CA ALA A 54 1.93 17.43 -12.94
C ALA A 54 2.24 15.93 -13.09
N HIS A 55 2.87 15.51 -14.18
CA HIS A 55 3.20 14.10 -14.42
C HIS A 55 4.47 13.64 -13.70
N SER A 56 5.48 14.50 -13.56
CA SER A 56 6.64 14.28 -12.69
C SER A 56 6.27 14.46 -11.21
N GLY A 57 5.29 15.31 -10.90
CA GLY A 57 4.75 15.51 -9.55
C GLY A 57 3.99 14.31 -8.98
N MET A 58 3.40 13.50 -9.85
CA MET A 58 2.72 12.26 -9.48
C MET A 58 3.71 11.13 -9.12
N GLU A 59 5.01 11.30 -9.40
CA GLU A 59 6.11 10.45 -8.93
C GLU A 59 6.80 11.02 -7.66
N ILE A 60 6.37 12.19 -7.17
CA ILE A 60 6.91 12.83 -5.95
C ILE A 60 6.30 12.23 -4.68
N ALA A 61 5.15 11.55 -4.77
CA ALA A 61 4.49 10.96 -3.60
C ALA A 61 5.26 9.77 -2.98
N THR A 62 6.32 9.25 -3.63
CA THR A 62 7.05 8.08 -3.13
C THR A 62 8.57 8.14 -3.28
N SER A 63 9.17 9.22 -3.84
CA SER A 63 10.59 9.23 -4.17
C SER A 63 11.44 10.14 -3.27
N LYS A 64 12.43 9.53 -2.58
CA LYS A 64 13.52 10.17 -1.80
C LYS A 64 14.48 11.05 -2.65
N ARG A 65 14.08 11.55 -3.83
CA ARG A 65 15.02 12.00 -4.89
C ARG A 65 15.11 13.52 -5.08
N ILE A 66 14.31 14.33 -4.39
CA ILE A 66 14.47 15.79 -4.38
C ILE A 66 15.20 16.17 -3.09
N ALA A 67 16.49 16.50 -3.22
CA ALA A 67 17.41 16.75 -2.10
C ALA A 67 16.98 17.85 -1.12
N SER A 68 16.01 18.71 -1.47
CA SER A 68 15.49 19.78 -0.60
C SER A 68 14.18 19.44 0.13
N LEU A 69 13.61 18.26 -0.11
CA LEU A 69 12.31 17.83 0.42
C LEU A 69 12.40 16.58 1.31
N ASP A 70 13.61 16.05 1.50
CA ASP A 70 13.83 14.91 2.37
C ASP A 70 13.53 15.28 3.83
N GLY A 71 12.58 14.57 4.46
CA GLY A 71 12.23 14.74 5.87
C GLY A 71 11.50 16.05 6.26
N ILE A 72 11.00 16.85 5.31
CA ILE A 72 10.31 18.12 5.61
C ILE A 72 8.79 17.96 5.43
N PRO A 73 7.99 17.94 6.52
CA PRO A 73 6.55 17.64 6.49
C PRO A 73 5.68 18.76 5.92
N ASN A 74 6.18 19.99 5.85
CA ASN A 74 5.49 21.16 5.28
C ASN A 74 6.50 21.99 4.47
N ALA A 75 6.50 21.83 3.16
CA ALA A 75 7.36 22.61 2.29
C ALA A 75 6.62 23.04 1.03
N ASP A 76 6.20 24.31 1.01
CA ASP A 76 5.85 24.98 -0.24
C ASP A 76 7.11 25.07 -1.11
N VAL A 77 7.12 24.33 -2.21
CA VAL A 77 8.20 24.46 -3.20
C VAL A 77 7.84 25.61 -4.12
N SER A 78 8.52 26.73 -3.93
CA SER A 78 8.31 27.94 -4.72
C SER A 78 9.26 28.00 -5.90
N PHE A 79 8.70 28.14 -7.10
CA PHE A 79 9.39 28.47 -8.33
C PHE A 79 9.07 29.92 -8.72
N THR A 80 9.90 30.53 -9.56
CA THR A 80 9.68 31.90 -10.08
C THR A 80 8.29 32.11 -10.69
N THR A 81 7.66 31.04 -11.19
CA THR A 81 6.38 31.10 -11.90
C THR A 81 5.23 30.36 -11.22
N GLY A 82 5.40 29.85 -10.00
CA GLY A 82 4.34 29.09 -9.32
C GLY A 82 4.82 28.32 -8.09
N THR A 83 3.90 27.67 -7.41
CA THR A 83 4.16 26.92 -6.18
C THR A 83 3.60 25.51 -6.26
N ILE A 84 4.24 24.57 -5.57
CA ILE A 84 3.68 23.26 -5.21
C ILE A 84 3.46 23.28 -3.69
N SER A 85 2.20 23.09 -3.27
CA SER A 85 1.80 22.98 -1.86
C SER A 85 1.27 21.58 -1.59
N ILE A 86 1.61 21.05 -0.43
CA ILE A 86 1.13 19.76 0.10
C ILE A 86 0.38 20.09 1.39
N ASP A 87 -0.92 19.76 1.44
CA ASP A 87 -1.75 20.01 2.62
C ASP A 87 -1.83 18.74 3.47
N PRO A 88 -1.15 18.67 4.64
CA PRO A 88 -1.16 17.48 5.48
C PRO A 88 -2.51 17.29 6.19
N ILE A 89 -2.79 16.06 6.63
CA ILE A 89 -3.84 15.80 7.62
C ILE A 89 -3.35 16.28 9.00
N ALA A 90 -4.15 17.13 9.66
CA ALA A 90 -3.81 17.84 10.92
C ALA A 90 -3.55 16.94 12.15
N ILE A 91 -3.56 15.62 12.01
CA ILE A 91 -3.43 14.64 13.10
C ILE A 91 -2.00 14.07 13.17
N PHE A 92 -1.17 14.28 12.13
CA PHE A 92 0.18 13.69 12.03
C PHE A 92 1.27 14.77 12.08
N ASP A 93 1.70 15.14 13.29
CA ASP A 93 2.75 16.16 13.54
C ASP A 93 4.19 15.56 13.56
N GLU A 94 4.37 14.30 13.13
CA GLU A 94 5.64 13.56 13.21
C GLU A 94 6.28 13.30 11.82
N PRO A 95 7.62 13.22 11.72
CA PRO A 95 8.33 13.01 10.46
C PRO A 95 7.96 11.68 9.80
N ASN A 96 8.16 11.64 8.50
CA ASN A 96 7.47 10.83 7.51
C ASN A 96 7.73 9.30 7.57
N THR A 97 7.55 8.63 8.71
CA THR A 97 7.52 7.16 8.83
C THR A 97 6.20 6.64 8.26
N TYR A 98 6.25 5.65 7.39
CA TYR A 98 5.11 5.16 6.62
C TYR A 98 4.10 4.47 7.57
N LEU A 99 2.97 5.12 7.89
CA LEU A 99 1.97 4.63 8.85
C LEU A 99 0.58 4.39 8.23
N GLY A 100 0.53 4.15 6.91
CA GLY A 100 -0.67 3.55 6.30
C GLY A 100 -1.95 4.41 6.20
N GLY A 101 -1.88 5.72 6.45
CA GLY A 101 -2.97 6.65 6.11
C GLY A 101 -2.64 7.55 4.92
N ASN A 102 -3.65 8.15 4.28
CA ASN A 102 -3.44 9.27 3.39
C ASN A 102 -2.84 10.44 4.18
N LYS A 103 -1.53 10.69 4.10
CA LYS A 103 -0.89 11.78 4.86
C LYS A 103 -1.26 13.18 4.35
N VAL A 104 -1.82 13.25 3.15
CA VAL A 104 -2.07 14.47 2.39
C VAL A 104 -3.54 14.51 2.04
N THR A 105 -4.22 15.61 2.38
CA THR A 105 -5.61 15.84 1.98
C THR A 105 -5.70 16.33 0.53
N SER A 106 -4.72 17.13 0.09
CA SER A 106 -4.61 17.53 -1.30
C SER A 106 -3.21 17.98 -1.71
N ILE A 107 -2.89 17.79 -3.00
CA ILE A 107 -1.70 18.37 -3.64
C ILE A 107 -2.17 19.44 -4.62
N THR A 108 -1.67 20.66 -4.44
CA THR A 108 -1.99 21.79 -5.30
C THR A 108 -0.74 22.28 -6.04
N SER A 109 -0.80 22.28 -7.37
CA SER A 109 0.24 22.81 -8.24
C SER A 109 -0.28 24.02 -9.00
N THR A 110 0.43 25.15 -8.92
CA THR A 110 0.05 26.40 -9.58
C THR A 110 1.13 26.88 -10.54
N GLY A 111 0.72 27.62 -11.58
CA GLY A 111 1.63 28.28 -12.50
C GLY A 111 1.00 29.53 -13.12
N SER A 112 1.79 30.58 -13.31
CA SER A 112 1.40 31.83 -13.97
C SER A 112 2.34 32.21 -15.10
N ASP A 113 1.80 32.73 -16.20
CA ASP A 113 2.61 33.31 -17.27
C ASP A 113 2.96 34.79 -17.02
N LEU A 114 3.83 35.35 -17.87
CA LEU A 114 4.25 36.75 -17.83
C LEU A 114 3.11 37.77 -18.07
N ARG A 115 1.93 37.31 -18.50
CA ARG A 115 0.72 38.13 -18.69
C ARG A 115 -0.29 37.96 -17.54
N GLY A 116 0.10 37.27 -16.46
CA GLY A 116 -0.71 37.08 -15.26
C GLY A 116 -1.82 36.02 -15.40
N ARG A 117 -1.81 35.19 -16.45
CA ARG A 117 -2.77 34.09 -16.60
C ARG A 117 -2.30 32.91 -15.77
N SER A 118 -3.14 32.40 -14.87
CA SER A 118 -2.82 31.27 -14.01
C SER A 118 -3.49 29.95 -14.43
N ARG A 119 -2.86 28.85 -14.06
CA ARG A 119 -3.38 27.47 -14.10
C ARG A 119 -3.12 26.84 -12.74
N ALA A 120 -4.09 26.06 -12.26
CA ALA A 120 -3.96 25.28 -11.04
C ALA A 120 -4.49 23.87 -11.29
N MET A 121 -3.83 22.89 -10.69
CA MET A 121 -4.30 21.51 -10.61
C MET A 121 -4.37 21.12 -9.14
N LYS A 122 -5.48 20.49 -8.74
CA LYS A 122 -5.71 19.97 -7.39
C LYS A 122 -6.01 18.48 -7.50
N LEU A 123 -5.20 17.66 -6.85
CA LEU A 123 -5.52 16.26 -6.58
C LEU A 123 -6.02 16.18 -5.13
N THR A 124 -7.24 15.69 -4.95
CA THR A 124 -7.77 15.35 -3.62
C THR A 124 -7.49 13.88 -3.38
N VAL A 125 -7.00 13.55 -2.19
CA VAL A 125 -6.84 12.16 -1.76
C VAL A 125 -8.00 11.87 -0.82
N ASP A 126 -8.96 11.05 -1.28
CA ASP A 126 -10.14 10.72 -0.51
C ASP A 126 -9.83 9.63 0.52
N GLU A 127 -10.51 9.66 1.67
CA GLU A 127 -10.44 8.57 2.64
C GLU A 127 -10.78 7.23 1.98
N PRO A 128 -10.14 6.11 2.41
CA PRO A 128 -10.50 4.78 1.95
C PRO A 128 -12.01 4.58 2.08
N SER A 129 -12.65 3.96 1.09
CA SER A 129 -14.06 3.59 1.23
C SER A 129 -14.24 2.73 2.47
N SER A 130 -15.34 2.93 3.21
CA SER A 130 -15.69 2.13 4.39
C SER A 130 -15.54 0.63 4.09
N GLY A 131 -14.70 -0.08 4.84
CA GLY A 131 -14.43 -1.51 4.66
C GLY A 131 -13.11 -1.86 3.94
N ASN A 132 -12.23 -0.88 3.73
CA ASN A 132 -10.90 -1.09 3.17
C ASN A 132 -9.83 -0.61 4.16
N PHE A 133 -9.70 -1.31 5.28
CA PHE A 133 -8.62 -1.07 6.22
C PHE A 133 -7.87 -2.36 6.55
N ALA A 134 -6.63 -2.20 7.00
CA ALA A 134 -5.80 -3.26 7.54
C ALA A 134 -5.16 -2.80 8.86
N ARG A 135 -4.41 -3.71 9.49
CA ARG A 135 -3.55 -3.37 10.64
C ARG A 135 -2.09 -3.32 10.23
N TYR A 136 -1.44 -2.21 10.56
CA TYR A 136 0.00 -2.05 10.45
C TYR A 136 0.68 -2.49 11.74
N PHE A 137 1.73 -3.30 11.58
CA PHE A 137 2.65 -3.75 12.60
C PHE A 137 4.03 -3.21 12.24
N ASP A 138 4.67 -2.52 13.16
CA ASP A 138 5.95 -1.83 12.94
C ASP A 138 7.20 -2.73 13.05
N GLY A 139 7.01 -4.04 13.30
CA GLY A 139 8.09 -4.99 13.51
C GLY A 139 8.66 -4.99 14.93
N THR A 140 8.13 -4.21 15.86
CA THR A 140 8.61 -4.17 17.26
C THR A 140 7.49 -3.82 18.23
N GLY A 141 7.00 -4.82 18.99
CA GLY A 141 6.06 -4.54 20.09
C GLY A 141 4.59 -4.75 19.74
N ASP A 142 4.25 -4.76 18.45
CA ASP A 142 2.89 -4.74 17.93
C ASP A 142 2.27 -6.14 17.83
N TYR A 143 1.04 -6.30 18.33
CA TYR A 143 0.30 -7.56 18.21
C TYR A 143 -1.19 -7.39 18.49
N ILE A 144 -1.96 -8.39 18.11
CA ILE A 144 -3.37 -8.52 18.47
C ILE A 144 -3.53 -9.79 19.30
N THR A 145 -4.30 -9.69 20.37
CA THR A 145 -4.66 -10.83 21.22
C THR A 145 -6.14 -11.13 21.08
N ILE A 146 -6.46 -12.34 20.69
CA ILE A 146 -7.81 -12.90 20.77
C ILE A 146 -7.79 -13.87 21.94
N SER A 147 -8.59 -13.57 22.97
CA SER A 147 -8.64 -14.39 24.19
C SER A 147 -9.09 -15.82 23.86
N ASP A 148 -8.62 -16.76 24.67
CA ASP A 148 -8.98 -18.17 24.53
C ASP A 148 -10.50 -18.41 24.56
N HIS A 149 -10.99 -19.12 23.54
CA HIS A 149 -12.39 -19.45 23.33
C HIS A 149 -12.53 -20.85 22.72
N ASN A 150 -13.57 -21.58 23.13
CA ASN A 150 -13.81 -22.98 22.74
C ASN A 150 -14.03 -23.14 21.23
N GLU A 151 -14.50 -22.11 20.55
CA GLU A 151 -14.70 -22.08 19.10
C GLU A 151 -13.38 -22.19 18.34
N LEU A 152 -12.26 -21.78 18.96
CA LEU A 152 -10.91 -21.88 18.43
C LEU A 152 -10.23 -23.22 18.82
N ASP A 153 -10.89 -24.06 19.60
CA ASP A 153 -10.43 -25.42 19.91
C ASP A 153 -10.86 -26.40 18.82
N ILE A 154 -10.11 -26.39 17.71
CA ILE A 154 -10.40 -27.20 16.51
C ILE A 154 -10.39 -28.72 16.78
N GLY A 155 -9.67 -29.18 17.80
CA GLY A 155 -9.62 -30.60 18.13
C GLY A 155 -8.89 -31.43 17.08
N THR A 156 -9.55 -32.47 16.60
CA THR A 156 -9.06 -33.36 15.54
C THR A 156 -9.72 -33.11 14.17
N SER A 157 -10.50 -32.04 14.02
CA SER A 157 -11.28 -31.73 12.81
C SER A 157 -10.44 -31.14 11.69
N ASP A 158 -10.73 -31.42 10.41
CA ASP A 158 -10.08 -30.69 9.32
C ASP A 158 -10.32 -29.18 9.49
N PHE A 159 -9.38 -28.33 9.08
CA PHE A 159 -9.54 -26.89 9.29
C PHE A 159 -8.77 -26.07 8.28
N THR A 160 -9.12 -24.80 8.15
CA THR A 160 -8.48 -23.87 7.22
C THR A 160 -8.13 -22.56 7.92
N LEU A 161 -6.93 -22.04 7.66
CA LEU A 161 -6.51 -20.69 8.04
C LEU A 161 -6.34 -19.86 6.76
N SER A 162 -6.91 -18.66 6.68
CA SER A 162 -6.68 -17.70 5.59
C SER A 162 -6.30 -16.36 6.17
N ILE A 163 -5.35 -15.68 5.53
CA ILE A 163 -4.96 -14.32 5.92
C ILE A 163 -4.37 -13.55 4.73
N TRP A 164 -4.55 -12.24 4.72
CA TRP A 164 -3.88 -11.33 3.78
C TRP A 164 -2.72 -10.64 4.45
N LEU A 165 -1.56 -10.64 3.78
CA LEU A 165 -0.31 -10.12 4.30
C LEU A 165 0.31 -9.14 3.31
N TYR A 166 0.88 -8.06 3.82
CA TYR A 166 1.76 -7.15 3.09
C TYR A 166 3.06 -7.00 3.92
N PRO A 167 4.00 -7.95 3.84
CA PRO A 167 5.22 -7.90 4.63
C PRO A 167 6.10 -6.72 4.19
N HIS A 168 6.78 -6.10 5.13
CA HIS A 168 7.86 -5.14 4.86
C HIS A 168 9.21 -5.78 5.21
N GLU A 169 10.28 -5.30 4.59
CA GLU A 169 11.64 -5.79 4.89
C GLU A 169 12.03 -5.48 6.33
N ASP A 170 12.69 -6.44 6.98
CA ASP A 170 13.33 -6.27 8.28
C ASP A 170 14.83 -6.07 8.08
N THR A 171 15.21 -4.86 7.69
CA THR A 171 16.57 -4.28 7.75
C THR A 171 17.74 -4.90 6.96
N ASP A 172 17.66 -6.11 6.41
CA ASP A 172 18.73 -6.68 5.58
C ASP A 172 18.48 -6.50 4.06
N ASP A 173 19.55 -6.04 3.38
CA ASP A 173 19.59 -5.28 2.11
C ASP A 173 19.47 -6.18 0.86
N ASP A 174 18.61 -7.19 0.90
CA ASP A 174 18.35 -8.06 -0.24
C ASP A 174 17.41 -7.35 -1.22
N SER A 175 18.03 -6.55 -2.10
CA SER A 175 17.37 -5.75 -3.15
C SER A 175 16.56 -6.54 -4.20
N ASP A 176 16.23 -7.82 -3.94
CA ASP A 176 15.49 -8.71 -4.83
C ASP A 176 13.96 -8.62 -4.67
N GLY A 177 13.49 -7.94 -3.61
CA GLY A 177 12.07 -7.66 -3.35
C GLY A 177 11.30 -8.83 -2.73
N PHE A 178 11.99 -9.77 -2.09
CA PHE A 178 11.41 -10.85 -1.30
C PHE A 178 11.70 -10.67 0.19
N VAL A 179 10.92 -11.35 1.04
CA VAL A 179 11.25 -11.44 2.47
C VAL A 179 12.57 -12.22 2.59
N ASP A 180 13.49 -11.74 3.44
CA ASP A 180 14.82 -12.31 3.60
C ASP A 180 14.80 -13.79 4.09
N ASP A 181 15.88 -14.51 3.82
CA ASP A 181 16.07 -15.92 4.13
C ASP A 181 16.44 -16.19 5.61
N ASP A 182 16.72 -15.15 6.38
CA ASP A 182 17.01 -15.20 7.81
C ASP A 182 15.94 -14.54 8.70
N VAL A 183 14.94 -13.92 8.08
CA VAL A 183 13.81 -13.28 8.76
C VAL A 183 12.78 -14.32 9.21
N GLU A 184 12.26 -14.10 10.43
CA GLU A 184 11.16 -14.87 11.01
C GLU A 184 10.10 -13.92 11.59
N MET A 185 8.88 -13.98 11.05
CA MET A 185 7.75 -13.16 11.47
C MET A 185 6.53 -14.04 11.77
N GLU A 186 5.99 -13.95 12.98
CA GLU A 186 4.79 -14.67 13.38
C GLU A 186 3.55 -13.98 12.80
N VAL A 187 2.74 -14.74 12.06
CA VAL A 187 1.53 -14.19 11.42
C VAL A 187 0.32 -14.45 12.32
N ILE A 188 0.08 -15.71 12.67
CA ILE A 188 -1.02 -16.12 13.54
C ILE A 188 -0.61 -17.33 14.37
N ASN A 189 -0.83 -17.30 15.69
CA ASN A 189 -0.31 -18.28 16.62
C ASN A 189 -1.31 -18.63 17.74
N LYS A 190 -1.76 -19.90 17.81
CA LYS A 190 -2.51 -20.44 18.97
C LYS A 190 -1.79 -21.67 19.49
N LYS A 191 -0.60 -21.46 20.07
CA LYS A 191 0.20 -22.50 20.72
C LYS A 191 1.15 -21.90 21.77
N ASN A 192 1.65 -22.74 22.68
CA ASN A 192 2.61 -22.31 23.70
C ASN A 192 3.93 -23.08 23.60
N GLY A 193 4.86 -22.61 22.77
CA GLY A 193 6.18 -23.22 22.66
C GLY A 193 6.17 -24.66 22.13
N ILE A 194 7.27 -25.37 22.35
CA ILE A 194 7.50 -26.69 21.75
C ILE A 194 6.80 -27.78 22.58
N GLY A 195 6.07 -28.68 21.91
CA GLY A 195 5.49 -29.89 22.51
C GLY A 195 4.09 -29.73 23.11
N ASN A 196 3.54 -28.52 23.05
CA ASN A 196 2.14 -28.27 23.38
C ASN A 196 1.28 -28.32 22.12
N PRO A 197 0.05 -28.85 22.20
CA PRO A 197 -0.87 -28.86 21.07
C PRO A 197 -1.18 -27.44 20.62
N GLY A 198 -1.44 -27.28 19.32
CA GLY A 198 -1.83 -26.01 18.75
C GLY A 198 -1.51 -25.88 17.27
N TYR A 199 -1.80 -24.70 16.73
CA TYR A 199 -1.66 -24.39 15.32
C TYR A 199 -1.20 -22.95 15.11
N GLY A 200 -0.73 -22.66 13.90
CA GLY A 200 -0.26 -21.33 13.57
C GLY A 200 0.31 -21.23 12.15
N MET A 201 0.73 -20.03 11.80
CA MET A 201 1.39 -19.70 10.55
C MET A 201 2.40 -18.58 10.80
N ARG A 202 3.55 -18.67 10.15
CA ARG A 202 4.60 -17.65 10.18
C ARG A 202 5.28 -17.55 8.82
N ILE A 203 5.93 -16.43 8.58
CA ILE A 203 6.90 -16.29 7.50
C ILE A 203 8.26 -16.60 8.09
N LYS A 204 9.02 -17.46 7.43
CA LYS A 204 10.37 -17.81 7.85
C LYS A 204 11.20 -18.20 6.64
N ASN A 205 12.43 -17.70 6.55
CA ASN A 205 13.33 -17.99 5.43
C ASN A 205 12.65 -17.77 4.07
N SER A 206 12.10 -16.57 3.86
CA SER A 206 11.30 -16.17 2.69
C SER A 206 10.01 -16.94 2.43
N ALA A 207 9.70 -18.02 3.16
CA ALA A 207 8.59 -18.92 2.86
C ALA A 207 7.49 -18.87 3.92
N VAL A 208 6.30 -19.35 3.55
CA VAL A 208 5.22 -19.63 4.50
C VAL A 208 5.54 -20.94 5.23
N TRP A 209 5.46 -20.88 6.56
CA TRP A 209 5.53 -22.04 7.45
C TRP A 209 4.23 -22.16 8.21
N VAL A 210 3.66 -23.36 8.17
CA VAL A 210 2.48 -23.71 8.94
C VAL A 210 2.88 -24.55 10.14
N GLU A 211 2.13 -24.40 11.22
CA GLU A 211 2.33 -25.13 12.44
C GLU A 211 1.12 -26.01 12.73
N HIS A 212 1.39 -27.28 12.97
CA HIS A 212 0.41 -28.25 13.44
C HIS A 212 1.08 -29.12 14.49
N MET A 213 0.64 -28.98 15.74
CA MET A 213 1.18 -29.70 16.88
C MET A 213 0.06 -30.48 17.54
N LYS A 214 0.20 -31.81 17.58
CA LYS A 214 -0.73 -32.68 18.31
C LYS A 214 -0.33 -32.86 19.77
N SER A 215 -1.31 -33.20 20.60
CA SER A 215 -1.08 -33.72 21.95
C SER A 215 -0.35 -35.09 21.92
N GLY A 216 0.71 -35.28 22.72
CA GLY A 216 1.28 -36.63 22.96
C GLY A 216 2.80 -36.85 23.02
N GLY A 217 3.63 -35.88 23.44
CA GLY A 217 5.04 -36.11 23.86
C GLY A 217 6.06 -36.48 22.77
N VAL A 218 5.61 -36.88 21.57
CA VAL A 218 6.45 -36.99 20.37
C VAL A 218 6.04 -35.85 19.43
N HIS A 219 6.94 -34.88 19.30
CA HIS A 219 6.77 -33.71 18.44
C HIS A 219 6.70 -34.17 16.99
N THR A 220 5.51 -34.16 16.40
CA THR A 220 5.33 -34.25 14.95
C THR A 220 4.92 -32.88 14.43
N GLY A 221 5.69 -31.85 14.77
CA GLY A 221 5.58 -30.56 14.12
C GLY A 221 6.25 -30.67 12.76
N SER A 222 5.47 -30.64 11.69
CA SER A 222 6.03 -30.43 10.36
C SER A 222 6.22 -28.93 10.19
N ASN A 223 7.38 -28.41 10.61
CA ASN A 223 7.84 -27.14 10.09
C ASN A 223 8.07 -27.38 8.59
N SER A 224 7.22 -26.81 7.74
CA SER A 224 7.36 -26.99 6.30
C SER A 224 7.41 -25.66 5.58
N SER A 225 8.51 -25.47 4.84
CA SER A 225 8.68 -24.38 3.88
C SER A 225 7.93 -24.69 2.59
N GLY A 226 7.03 -23.81 2.17
CA GLY A 226 6.64 -23.74 0.76
C GLY A 226 7.84 -23.32 -0.13
N PRO A 227 7.86 -23.64 -1.44
CA PRO A 227 8.90 -23.19 -2.37
C PRO A 227 8.74 -21.72 -2.81
N THR A 228 7.65 -21.05 -2.43
CA THR A 228 7.36 -19.68 -2.87
C THR A 228 7.95 -18.66 -1.89
N SER A 229 8.89 -17.87 -2.40
CA SER A 229 9.35 -16.65 -1.75
C SER A 229 8.21 -15.62 -1.70
N ILE A 230 7.89 -15.16 -0.49
CA ILE A 230 6.89 -14.12 -0.26
C ILE A 230 7.53 -12.77 -0.61
N LYS A 231 6.85 -11.99 -1.44
CA LYS A 231 7.31 -10.67 -1.83
C LYS A 231 7.05 -9.68 -0.71
N VAL A 232 8.03 -8.83 -0.44
CA VAL A 232 7.83 -7.64 0.39
C VAL A 232 7.09 -6.59 -0.41
N ASN A 233 6.43 -5.68 0.30
CA ASN A 233 5.72 -4.55 -0.29
C ASN A 233 4.67 -4.96 -1.34
N GLN A 234 4.08 -6.16 -1.17
CA GLN A 234 3.03 -6.66 -2.04
C GLN A 234 2.00 -7.49 -1.24
N TRP A 235 0.72 -7.21 -1.47
CA TRP A 235 -0.37 -8.01 -0.93
C TRP A 235 -0.28 -9.45 -1.41
N THR A 236 -0.29 -10.37 -0.44
CA THR A 236 -0.26 -11.81 -0.66
C THR A 236 -1.34 -12.46 0.18
N ASN A 237 -2.20 -13.24 -0.45
CA ASN A 237 -3.14 -14.10 0.26
C ASN A 237 -2.48 -15.44 0.55
N VAL A 238 -2.50 -15.86 1.81
CA VAL A 238 -1.97 -17.15 2.25
C VAL A 238 -3.08 -17.95 2.90
N VAL A 239 -3.27 -19.18 2.43
CA VAL A 239 -4.27 -20.10 2.96
C VAL A 239 -3.62 -21.44 3.28
N ALA A 240 -3.86 -21.99 4.46
CA ALA A 240 -3.40 -23.31 4.88
C ALA A 240 -4.61 -24.22 5.14
N VAL A 241 -4.72 -25.29 4.36
CA VAL A 241 -5.79 -26.30 4.47
C VAL A 241 -5.24 -27.54 5.14
N PHE A 242 -5.71 -27.85 6.35
CA PHE A 242 -5.33 -29.02 7.11
C PHE A 242 -6.36 -30.13 6.93
N ASP A 243 -5.98 -31.14 6.15
CA ASP A 243 -6.72 -32.38 5.92
C ASP A 243 -6.14 -33.46 6.84
N GLN A 244 -6.58 -33.45 8.09
CA GLN A 244 -6.09 -34.34 9.14
C GLN A 244 -6.91 -35.62 9.29
N ASN A 245 -8.11 -35.68 8.72
CA ASN A 245 -8.98 -36.86 8.83
C ASN A 245 -8.99 -37.76 7.59
N THR A 246 -8.65 -37.24 6.41
CA THR A 246 -8.67 -38.02 5.18
C THR A 246 -7.28 -38.43 4.73
N ASN A 247 -6.36 -37.45 4.59
CA ASN A 247 -5.06 -37.70 3.96
C ASN A 247 -3.85 -37.38 4.85
N ASN A 248 -4.05 -36.89 6.08
CA ASN A 248 -2.99 -36.51 7.01
C ASN A 248 -1.97 -35.55 6.37
N ARG A 249 -2.47 -34.46 5.76
CA ARG A 249 -1.63 -33.47 5.09
C ARG A 249 -2.12 -32.05 5.30
N VAL A 250 -1.22 -31.10 5.11
CA VAL A 250 -1.54 -29.69 4.96
C VAL A 250 -1.15 -29.24 3.55
N THR A 251 -2.02 -28.46 2.91
CA THR A 251 -1.75 -27.80 1.62
C THR A 251 -1.75 -26.31 1.84
N ILE A 252 -0.66 -25.65 1.46
CA ILE A 252 -0.56 -24.18 1.49
C ILE A 252 -0.95 -23.66 0.11
N TYR A 253 -1.68 -22.56 0.07
CA TYR A 253 -2.01 -21.81 -1.13
C TYR A 253 -1.45 -20.40 -0.99
N VAL A 254 -0.74 -19.94 -2.00
CA VAL A 254 -0.25 -18.56 -2.10
C VAL A 254 -0.92 -17.92 -3.31
N ASN A 255 -1.65 -16.84 -3.09
CA ASN A 255 -2.41 -16.14 -4.14
C ASN A 255 -3.33 -17.09 -4.95
N GLY A 256 -4.02 -18.00 -4.25
CA GLY A 256 -4.93 -18.97 -4.84
C GLY A 256 -4.27 -20.17 -5.55
N VAL A 257 -2.94 -20.26 -5.60
CA VAL A 257 -2.20 -21.37 -6.22
C VAL A 257 -1.75 -22.36 -5.16
N SER A 258 -2.07 -23.64 -5.32
CA SER A 258 -1.65 -24.70 -4.41
C SER A 258 -0.15 -25.00 -4.49
N GLU A 259 0.44 -25.21 -3.32
CA GLU A 259 1.78 -25.75 -3.16
C GLU A 259 1.76 -27.27 -3.01
N ASN A 260 2.94 -27.90 -3.09
CA ASN A 260 3.06 -29.32 -2.82
C ASN A 260 2.56 -29.66 -1.40
N PRO A 261 1.61 -30.61 -1.24
CA PRO A 261 1.11 -30.97 0.07
C PRO A 261 2.18 -31.58 0.96
N ILE A 262 2.04 -31.34 2.26
CA ILE A 262 3.01 -31.69 3.29
C ILE A 262 2.36 -32.69 4.23
N SER A 263 3.03 -33.81 4.50
CA SER A 263 2.52 -34.78 5.46
C SER A 263 2.55 -34.22 6.88
N ILE A 264 1.43 -34.35 7.57
CA ILE A 264 1.28 -34.08 9.00
C ILE A 264 0.90 -35.37 9.71
N THR A 265 0.95 -35.38 11.03
CA THR A 265 0.37 -36.49 11.80
C THR A 265 -0.94 -36.03 12.40
N GLN A 266 -2.03 -36.76 12.14
CA GLN A 266 -3.30 -36.51 12.78
C GLN A 266 -3.14 -36.43 14.30
N GLY A 267 -3.84 -35.47 14.91
CA GLY A 267 -3.99 -35.43 16.35
C GLY A 267 -4.68 -34.16 16.82
N ASP A 268 -4.94 -34.14 18.11
CA ASP A 268 -5.69 -33.08 18.77
C ASP A 268 -4.81 -31.83 18.94
N VAL A 269 -5.26 -30.70 18.37
CA VAL A 269 -4.60 -29.38 18.45
C VAL A 269 -5.26 -28.44 19.48
N THR A 270 -6.27 -28.91 20.22
CA THR A 270 -6.97 -28.16 21.30
C THR A 270 -5.99 -27.61 22.32
N ASN A 271 -6.16 -26.35 22.70
CA ASN A 271 -5.30 -25.71 23.69
C ASN A 271 -5.94 -24.46 24.27
N ALA A 272 -5.64 -24.19 25.55
CA ALA A 272 -6.19 -23.06 26.29
C ALA A 272 -5.28 -21.81 26.23
N VAL A 273 -4.59 -21.56 25.11
CA VAL A 273 -3.83 -20.32 24.94
C VAL A 273 -4.52 -19.33 24.03
N ASP A 274 -4.33 -18.05 24.34
CA ASP A 274 -4.79 -16.95 23.51
C ASP A 274 -4.20 -17.07 22.10
N LEU A 275 -5.00 -16.68 21.12
CA LEU A 275 -4.60 -16.59 19.72
C LEU A 275 -3.93 -15.22 19.51
N GLY A 276 -2.66 -15.24 19.12
CA GLY A 276 -1.90 -14.05 18.74
C GLY A 276 -1.90 -13.82 17.23
N ILE A 277 -2.01 -12.57 16.80
CA ILE A 277 -1.74 -12.16 15.42
C ILE A 277 -0.60 -11.14 15.45
N GLY A 278 0.40 -11.34 14.58
CA GLY A 278 1.58 -10.48 14.48
C GLY A 278 2.69 -10.74 15.50
N ARG A 279 2.51 -11.71 16.43
CA ARG A 279 3.51 -12.09 17.44
C ARG A 279 3.19 -13.44 18.05
N ARG A 280 4.24 -14.16 18.50
CA ARG A 280 4.08 -15.28 19.44
C ARG A 280 3.96 -14.77 20.88
N LEU A 281 2.74 -14.82 21.43
CA LEU A 281 2.43 -14.25 22.75
C LEU A 281 3.24 -14.87 23.90
N ALA A 282 3.56 -16.17 23.82
CA ALA A 282 4.27 -16.89 24.88
C ALA A 282 5.72 -16.46 25.09
N THR A 283 6.41 -16.04 24.03
CA THR A 283 7.86 -15.76 24.02
C THR A 283 8.19 -14.33 23.65
N SER A 284 7.21 -13.54 23.19
CA SER A 284 7.38 -12.13 22.81
C SER A 284 8.48 -11.95 21.75
N ASP A 285 8.52 -12.85 20.78
CA ASP A 285 9.50 -12.89 19.70
C ASP A 285 8.82 -13.02 18.33
N ASN A 286 9.59 -12.77 17.27
CA ASN A 286 9.19 -12.87 15.86
C ASN A 286 8.02 -11.93 15.54
N ASP A 287 8.18 -10.65 15.86
CA ASP A 287 7.17 -9.63 15.58
C ASP A 287 6.99 -9.50 14.07
N PHE A 288 5.73 -9.39 13.64
CA PHE A 288 5.43 -9.13 12.24
C PHE A 288 5.73 -7.68 11.88
N HIS A 289 6.33 -7.47 10.72
CA HIS A 289 6.53 -6.15 10.15
C HIS A 289 5.76 -6.04 8.83
N GLY A 290 4.75 -5.17 8.77
CA GLY A 290 3.93 -4.98 7.58
C GLY A 290 2.44 -4.82 7.89
N LEU A 291 1.60 -5.15 6.91
CA LEU A 291 0.14 -5.10 7.03
C LEU A 291 -0.45 -6.51 7.14
N VAL A 292 -1.48 -6.65 7.96
CA VAL A 292 -2.33 -7.85 8.04
C VAL A 292 -3.78 -7.45 7.88
N ASP A 293 -4.52 -8.26 7.12
CA ASP A 293 -5.95 -8.07 6.91
C ASP A 293 -6.70 -9.40 6.76
N ALA A 294 -7.99 -9.37 7.09
CA ALA A 294 -8.96 -10.44 6.95
C ALA A 294 -8.46 -11.84 7.37
N PRO A 295 -7.90 -12.04 8.58
CA PRO A 295 -7.69 -13.37 9.13
C PRO A 295 -9.02 -14.10 9.33
N VAL A 296 -9.10 -15.32 8.83
CA VAL A 296 -10.28 -16.19 8.95
C VAL A 296 -9.87 -17.61 9.28
N ILE A 297 -10.62 -18.24 10.18
CA ILE A 297 -10.46 -19.62 10.60
C ILE A 297 -11.77 -20.38 10.33
N TRP A 298 -11.68 -21.54 9.71
CA TRP A 298 -12.78 -22.50 9.55
C TRP A 298 -12.45 -23.83 10.20
N ASP A 299 -13.45 -24.54 10.71
CA ASP A 299 -13.33 -25.94 11.16
C ASP A 299 -13.62 -26.96 10.04
N THR A 300 -13.41 -26.55 8.79
CA THR A 300 -13.51 -27.40 7.62
C THR A 300 -12.35 -27.16 6.67
N GLN A 301 -12.10 -28.14 5.80
CA GLN A 301 -11.25 -27.93 4.64
C GLN A 301 -12.01 -27.14 3.57
N LEU A 302 -11.41 -26.06 3.08
CA LEU A 302 -11.90 -25.37 1.89
C LEU A 302 -11.42 -26.06 0.61
N THR A 303 -12.21 -25.93 -0.45
CA THR A 303 -11.85 -26.40 -1.79
C THR A 303 -10.96 -25.38 -2.51
N GLU A 304 -10.20 -25.84 -3.51
CA GLU A 304 -9.36 -24.95 -4.33
C GLU A 304 -10.17 -23.84 -5.02
N ASP A 305 -11.37 -24.12 -5.52
CA ASP A 305 -12.25 -23.13 -6.15
C ASP A 305 -12.71 -22.03 -5.16
N GLU A 306 -12.97 -22.40 -3.91
CA GLU A 306 -13.33 -21.44 -2.85
C GLU A 306 -12.12 -20.56 -2.49
N ILE A 307 -10.93 -21.14 -2.40
CA ILE A 307 -9.69 -20.41 -2.11
C ILE A 307 -9.35 -19.44 -3.25
N GLN A 308 -9.49 -19.86 -4.50
CA GLN A 308 -9.33 -18.98 -5.66
C GLN A 308 -10.36 -17.86 -5.69
N THR A 309 -11.58 -18.11 -5.22
CA THR A 309 -12.62 -17.09 -5.06
C THR A 309 -12.20 -16.06 -4.00
N ILE A 310 -11.74 -16.49 -2.83
CA ILE A 310 -11.24 -15.60 -1.77
C ILE A 310 -10.12 -14.70 -2.32
N PHE A 311 -9.13 -15.29 -2.99
CA PHE A 311 -8.02 -14.53 -3.58
C PHE A 311 -8.50 -13.52 -4.64
N THR A 312 -9.37 -13.95 -5.57
CA THR A 312 -9.84 -13.08 -6.66
C THR A 312 -10.69 -11.92 -6.18
N GLN A 313 -11.45 -12.11 -5.10
CA GLN A 313 -12.35 -11.10 -4.55
C GLN A 313 -11.65 -10.15 -3.58
N GLY A 314 -10.50 -10.53 -3.01
CA GLY A 314 -9.73 -9.68 -2.11
C GLY A 314 -10.18 -9.76 -0.64
N PRO A 315 -9.54 -9.00 0.26
CA PRO A 315 -9.80 -9.04 1.70
C PRO A 315 -11.21 -8.55 2.10
N ALA A 316 -11.77 -7.58 1.36
CA ALA A 316 -13.12 -7.06 1.56
C ALA A 316 -14.25 -8.04 1.15
N PHE A 317 -13.90 -9.25 0.67
CA PHE A 317 -14.89 -10.25 0.27
C PHE A 317 -15.80 -10.69 1.42
N ASN A 318 -17.09 -10.87 1.13
CA ASN A 318 -18.04 -11.44 2.10
C ASN A 318 -17.81 -12.95 2.24
N ILE A 319 -17.05 -13.31 3.28
CA ILE A 319 -16.57 -14.66 3.49
C ILE A 319 -17.69 -15.63 3.90
N SER A 320 -18.79 -15.14 4.48
CA SER A 320 -19.96 -15.95 4.84
C SER A 320 -20.71 -16.52 3.62
N SER A 321 -20.33 -16.11 2.40
CA SER A 321 -20.85 -16.67 1.15
C SER A 321 -20.18 -17.98 0.71
N ILE A 322 -19.07 -18.37 1.35
CA ILE A 322 -18.38 -19.65 1.10
C ILE A 322 -19.22 -20.81 1.65
N GLN A 323 -19.59 -21.75 0.78
CA GLN A 323 -20.58 -22.79 1.09
C GLN A 323 -20.05 -23.93 1.96
N SER A 324 -18.73 -24.19 1.95
CA SER A 324 -18.14 -25.35 2.64
C SER A 324 -17.69 -25.09 4.09
N GLY A 325 -17.83 -23.87 4.61
CA GLY A 325 -17.16 -23.45 5.85
C GLY A 325 -18.08 -23.14 7.03
N SER A 326 -17.89 -23.80 8.19
CA SER A 326 -18.27 -23.17 9.46
C SER A 326 -17.09 -22.32 9.94
N ILE A 327 -17.28 -21.00 9.88
CA ILE A 327 -16.31 -20.02 10.33
C ILE A 327 -16.25 -20.07 11.86
N LYS A 328 -15.05 -20.01 12.43
CA LYS A 328 -14.77 -19.95 13.88
C LYS A 328 -14.25 -18.61 14.34
N GLY A 329 -13.67 -17.85 13.42
CA GLY A 329 -13.30 -16.46 13.63
C GLY A 329 -13.07 -15.79 12.29
N ASN A 330 -13.54 -14.55 12.16
CA ASN A 330 -13.39 -13.71 10.98
C ASN A 330 -13.23 -12.26 11.44
N TRP A 331 -11.99 -11.73 11.35
CA TRP A 331 -11.72 -10.36 11.76
C TRP A 331 -11.40 -9.52 10.53
N LYS A 332 -12.21 -8.49 10.27
CA LYS A 332 -12.05 -7.61 9.10
C LYS A 332 -11.06 -6.47 9.30
N PHE A 333 -10.72 -6.17 10.56
CA PHE A 333 -9.80 -5.07 10.90
C PHE A 333 -10.21 -3.67 10.38
N ASP A 334 -11.48 -3.52 10.06
CA ASP A 334 -12.14 -2.26 9.70
C ASP A 334 -12.50 -1.38 10.92
N ASP A 335 -12.38 -1.90 12.14
CA ASP A 335 -12.69 -1.14 13.36
C ASP A 335 -11.70 0.02 13.58
N SER A 336 -12.14 1.19 14.03
CA SER A 336 -11.20 2.26 14.42
C SER A 336 -10.73 2.17 15.88
N ASP A 337 -11.33 1.27 16.66
CA ASP A 337 -11.10 1.15 18.10
C ASP A 337 -10.09 0.03 18.45
N ASN A 338 -9.71 -0.05 19.72
CA ASN A 338 -8.81 -1.10 20.22
C ASN A 338 -9.45 -2.49 20.29
N THR A 339 -10.77 -2.59 20.19
CA THR A 339 -11.47 -3.87 20.09
C THR A 339 -11.70 -4.19 18.63
N LEU A 340 -11.24 -5.36 18.21
CA LEU A 340 -11.32 -5.84 16.84
C LEU A 340 -12.46 -6.84 16.74
N THR A 341 -13.47 -6.52 15.94
CA THR A 341 -14.70 -7.28 15.88
C THR A 341 -14.44 -8.61 15.17
N ASP A 342 -14.89 -9.71 15.80
CA ASP A 342 -15.13 -10.97 15.11
C ASP A 342 -16.54 -10.92 14.51
N GLU A 343 -16.65 -11.05 13.20
CA GLU A 343 -17.92 -11.00 12.47
C GLU A 343 -18.84 -12.17 12.83
N GLU A 344 -18.29 -13.26 13.37
CA GLU A 344 -19.09 -14.38 13.90
C GLU A 344 -19.59 -14.13 15.33
N GLY A 345 -19.12 -13.06 15.98
CA GLY A 345 -19.55 -12.59 17.29
C GLY A 345 -19.03 -13.42 18.47
N ASN A 346 -18.01 -14.26 18.27
CA ASN A 346 -17.57 -15.24 19.27
C ASN A 346 -16.26 -14.84 19.95
N SER A 347 -15.33 -14.22 19.22
CA SER A 347 -13.94 -14.09 19.65
C SER A 347 -13.29 -12.74 19.29
N ASN A 348 -13.82 -11.62 19.81
CA ASN A 348 -13.26 -10.29 19.54
C ASN A 348 -11.78 -10.19 19.96
N GLY A 349 -10.97 -9.54 19.13
CA GLY A 349 -9.58 -9.25 19.39
C GLY A 349 -9.37 -7.97 20.21
N THR A 350 -8.24 -7.89 20.89
CA THR A 350 -7.72 -6.69 21.56
C THR A 350 -6.43 -6.28 20.88
N ASN A 351 -6.43 -5.07 20.33
CA ASN A 351 -5.26 -4.46 19.71
C ASN A 351 -4.23 -4.02 20.76
N THR A 352 -2.96 -4.36 20.54
CA THR A 352 -1.81 -3.77 21.23
C THR A 352 -0.91 -3.06 20.23
N SER A 353 -0.93 -1.72 20.27
CA SER A 353 -0.05 -0.81 19.51
C SER A 353 -0.15 -0.83 17.98
N THR A 354 -0.87 -1.78 17.35
CA THR A 354 -1.07 -1.76 15.90
C THR A 354 -1.89 -0.54 15.46
N ILE A 355 -1.64 -0.07 14.24
CA ILE A 355 -2.29 1.12 13.68
C ILE A 355 -3.29 0.72 12.59
N GLN A 356 -4.49 1.31 12.58
CA GLN A 356 -5.40 1.17 11.45
C GLN A 356 -4.89 1.94 10.24
N THR A 357 -4.98 1.34 9.06
CA THR A 357 -4.43 1.90 7.83
C THR A 357 -5.38 1.62 6.68
N GLY A 358 -5.57 2.61 5.81
CA GLY A 358 -6.32 2.43 4.56
C GLY A 358 -5.54 1.58 3.56
N ILE A 359 -6.25 0.82 2.72
CA ILE A 359 -5.65 -0.05 1.70
C ILE A 359 -6.11 0.28 0.28
#